data_AF-A0A1B1TEZ2-F1
#
_entry.id   AF-A0A1B1TEZ2-F1
#
_cell.length_a   1.000
_cell.length_b   1.000
_cell.length_c   1.000
_cell.angle_alpha   90.00
_cell.angle_beta   90.00
_cell.angle_gamma   90.00
#
_symmetry.space_group_name_H-M   'P 1'
#
loop_
_entity.id
_entity.type
_entity.pdbx_description
1 polymer ?
#
loop_
_entity_poly.entity_id
_entity_poly.type
_entity_poly.pdbx_seq_one_letter_code
_entity_poly.pdbx_strand_id
1 'polypeptide(L)'
;MPSMTKLVISLSLLLGIPIYLIYIVKEGLEFQIAGGILLLSLTSLLLFSGPSPIKPILSQKELLENNNELINDIELPPPVLENEGANYRREQKIKRSRGRNVTDETLELDILEDEQIPPVVEEKDHSNDVKIAMPYVASIDPQSEMESEIDIFISQKRLKREELKKKITIERRMELAKRKASKVSNWAEAEDGENISKLLEDPNHGFTILLESEEVDRTIPHGISYVRIDQQRILKVRIPLHVPNKNIEDVIPPLPEPPGLPPLPEPPGLPPLPEPPGLPP
;
A
#
# COMPACT_ATOMS: atom_id res chain seq x y z
N MET A 1 27.62 -4.09 19.75
CA MET A 1 27.72 -5.54 20.04
C MET A 1 28.18 -6.25 18.78
N PRO A 2 29.25 -7.07 18.81
CA PRO A 2 29.61 -7.87 17.64
C PRO A 2 28.46 -8.83 17.30
N SER A 3 28.15 -8.99 16.01
CA SER A 3 27.17 -9.98 15.54
C SER A 3 27.59 -11.37 16.02
N MET A 4 26.64 -12.20 16.47
CA MET A 4 26.91 -13.57 16.97
C MET A 4 27.75 -14.39 15.99
N THR A 5 27.54 -14.18 14.69
CA THR A 5 28.35 -14.80 13.62
C THR A 5 29.83 -14.43 13.69
N LYS A 6 30.15 -13.15 13.94
CA LYS A 6 31.53 -12.67 14.08
C LYS A 6 32.19 -13.24 15.32
N LEU A 7 31.44 -13.37 16.42
CA LEU A 7 31.95 -13.97 17.65
C LEU A 7 32.33 -15.44 17.41
N VAL A 8 31.44 -16.21 16.76
CA VAL A 8 31.70 -17.61 16.41
C VAL A 8 32.91 -17.76 15.47
N ILE A 9 33.00 -16.95 14.41
CA ILE A 9 34.14 -16.97 13.49
C ILE A 9 35.45 -16.61 14.21
N SER A 10 35.43 -15.59 15.07
CA SER A 10 36.60 -15.17 15.84
C SER A 10 37.07 -16.23 16.83
N LEU A 11 36.13 -16.93 17.50
CA LEU A 11 36.42 -18.01 18.43
C LEU A 11 36.98 -19.23 17.69
N SER A 12 36.43 -19.54 16.51
CA SER A 12 36.93 -20.61 15.64
C SER A 12 38.35 -20.32 15.15
N LEU A 13 38.69 -19.05 14.88
CA LEU A 13 40.04 -18.67 14.48
C LEU A 13 41.03 -18.79 15.65
N LEU A 14 40.62 -18.35 16.84
CA LEU A 14 41.41 -18.42 18.07
C LEU A 14 41.80 -19.86 18.42
N LEU A 15 40.87 -20.81 18.22
CA LEU A 15 41.11 -22.24 18.43
C LEU A 15 41.82 -22.92 17.24
N GLY A 16 41.50 -22.50 16.00
CA GLY A 16 42.03 -23.12 14.79
C GLY A 16 43.52 -22.87 14.56
N ILE A 17 44.02 -21.68 14.90
CA ILE A 17 45.45 -21.33 14.73
C ILE A 17 46.38 -22.24 15.55
N PRO A 18 46.20 -22.44 16.88
CA PRO A 18 47.08 -23.31 17.64
C PRO A 18 46.96 -24.78 17.22
N ILE A 19 45.75 -25.24 16.87
CA ILE A 19 45.54 -26.61 16.37
C ILE A 19 46.31 -26.81 15.05
N TYR A 20 46.23 -25.85 14.13
CA TYR A 20 46.96 -25.89 12.86
C TYR A 20 48.48 -25.92 13.08
N LEU A 21 49.00 -25.11 14.01
CA LEU A 21 50.44 -25.11 14.34
C LEU A 21 50.93 -26.40 15.01
N ILE A 22 50.06 -27.15 15.69
CA ILE A 22 50.43 -28.49 16.21
C ILE A 22 50.52 -29.51 15.07
N TYR A 23 49.61 -29.43 14.10
CA TYR A 23 49.53 -30.36 12.98
C TYR A 23 50.57 -30.11 11.88
N ILE A 24 51.03 -28.87 11.70
CA ILE A 24 52.03 -28.50 10.68
C ILE A 24 53.36 -29.24 10.82
N VAL A 25 53.71 -29.66 12.05
CA VAL A 25 54.96 -30.39 12.34
C VAL A 25 54.78 -31.89 12.17
N LYS A 26 53.54 -32.38 12.26
CA LYS A 26 53.24 -33.81 12.44
C LYS A 26 52.67 -34.47 11.19
N GLU A 27 51.99 -33.72 10.33
CA GLU A 27 51.32 -34.25 9.14
C GLU A 27 51.91 -33.71 7.83
N GLY A 28 51.66 -34.43 6.74
CA GLY A 28 52.22 -34.14 5.42
C GLY A 28 51.71 -32.84 4.78
N LEU A 29 52.38 -32.43 3.70
CA LEU A 29 52.09 -31.19 2.95
C LEU A 29 50.61 -30.98 2.60
N GLU A 30 49.88 -32.06 2.33
CA GLU A 30 48.46 -32.02 1.97
C GLU A 30 47.59 -31.44 3.11
N PHE A 31 47.84 -31.85 4.35
CA PHE A 31 47.11 -31.36 5.53
C PHE A 31 47.49 -29.93 5.89
N GLN A 32 48.75 -29.55 5.65
CA GLN A 32 49.20 -28.18 5.80
C GLN A 32 48.48 -27.24 4.82
N ILE A 33 48.36 -27.64 3.55
CA ILE A 33 47.67 -26.84 2.53
C ILE A 33 46.17 -26.75 2.85
N ALA A 34 45.53 -27.86 3.19
CA ALA A 34 44.10 -27.88 3.53
C ALA A 34 43.78 -27.01 4.76
N GLY A 35 44.58 -27.13 5.83
CA GLY A 35 44.42 -26.31 7.03
C GLY A 35 44.69 -24.83 6.78
N GLY A 36 45.68 -24.50 5.94
CA GLY A 36 45.98 -23.13 5.53
C GLY A 36 44.83 -22.49 4.75
N ILE A 37 44.23 -23.21 3.80
CA ILE A 37 43.07 -22.74 3.03
C ILE A 37 41.87 -22.49 3.95
N LEU A 38 41.63 -23.35 4.93
CA LEU A 38 40.53 -23.20 5.90
C LEU A 38 40.73 -21.94 6.76
N LEU A 39 41.93 -21.69 7.28
CA LEU A 39 42.24 -20.48 8.04
C LEU A 39 42.14 -19.21 7.17
N LEU A 40 42.59 -19.27 5.91
CA LEU A 40 42.46 -18.16 4.96
C LEU A 40 40.99 -17.86 4.64
N SER A 41 40.16 -18.89 4.51
CA SER A 41 38.71 -18.74 4.30
C SER A 41 38.03 -18.07 5.49
N LEU A 42 38.34 -18.50 6.72
CA LEU A 42 37.79 -17.89 7.94
C LEU A 42 38.24 -16.44 8.12
N THR A 43 39.50 -16.12 7.82
CA THR A 43 39.99 -14.72 7.88
C THR A 43 39.35 -13.84 6.79
N SER A 44 39.15 -14.38 5.58
CA SER A 44 38.42 -13.69 4.51
C SER A 44 36.98 -13.39 4.92
N LEU A 45 36.29 -14.36 5.53
CA LEU A 45 34.92 -14.17 6.01
C LEU A 45 34.85 -13.11 7.13
N LEU A 46 35.85 -13.04 8.00
CA LEU A 46 35.94 -12.01 9.04
C LEU A 46 36.13 -10.61 8.44
N LEU A 47 37.02 -10.46 7.46
CA LEU A 47 37.34 -9.19 6.82
C LEU A 47 36.23 -8.70 5.87
N PHE A 48 35.61 -9.62 5.12
CA PHE A 48 34.58 -9.30 4.13
C PHE A 48 33.17 -9.23 4.73
N SER A 49 32.96 -9.75 5.95
CA SER A 49 31.73 -9.54 6.73
C SER A 49 31.70 -8.13 7.35
N GLY A 50 31.86 -7.09 6.52
CA GLY A 50 31.54 -5.70 6.88
C GLY A 50 30.01 -5.51 7.03
N PRO A 51 29.54 -4.40 7.62
CA PRO A 51 28.13 -4.05 7.54
C PRO A 51 27.80 -3.79 6.07
N SER A 52 27.22 -4.78 5.39
CA SER A 52 26.63 -4.55 4.08
C SER A 52 25.50 -3.54 4.29
N PRO A 53 25.55 -2.31 3.73
CA PRO A 53 24.32 -1.59 3.51
C PRO A 53 23.55 -2.46 2.53
N ILE A 54 22.44 -3.03 3.00
CA ILE A 54 21.51 -3.76 2.14
C ILE A 54 20.96 -2.72 1.18
N LYS A 55 21.63 -2.51 0.05
CA LYS A 55 21.05 -1.86 -1.11
C LYS A 55 20.10 -2.91 -1.70
N PRO A 56 18.79 -2.66 -1.78
CA PRO A 56 17.93 -3.53 -2.54
C PRO A 56 18.46 -3.52 -3.98
N ILE A 57 18.91 -4.68 -4.45
CA ILE A 57 19.24 -4.91 -5.85
C ILE A 57 17.94 -4.73 -6.62
N LEU A 58 17.78 -3.55 -7.22
CA LEU A 58 16.83 -3.34 -8.29
C LEU A 58 17.36 -4.15 -9.47
N SER A 59 16.84 -5.36 -9.64
CA SER A 59 17.02 -6.14 -10.86
C SER A 59 16.31 -5.40 -11.99
N GLN A 60 17.06 -4.58 -12.72
CA GLN A 60 16.66 -4.03 -14.00
C GLN A 60 17.79 -4.30 -14.99
N LYS A 61 17.80 -5.51 -15.56
CA LYS A 61 18.46 -5.78 -16.84
C LYS A 61 17.94 -7.08 -17.44
N GLU A 62 16.90 -6.97 -18.27
CA GLU A 62 16.67 -7.74 -19.51
C GLU A 62 15.22 -7.57 -19.95
N LEU A 63 14.97 -6.56 -20.78
CA LEU A 63 13.89 -6.53 -21.79
C LEU A 63 14.02 -5.22 -22.56
N LEU A 64 15.03 -5.13 -23.42
CA LEU A 64 15.09 -4.10 -24.46
C LEU A 64 16.00 -4.54 -25.60
N GLU A 65 15.59 -5.62 -26.27
CA GLU A 65 16.10 -5.95 -27.59
C GLU A 65 14.97 -6.58 -28.41
N ASN A 66 13.99 -5.75 -28.75
CA ASN A 66 13.23 -5.80 -30.01
C ASN A 66 12.20 -4.67 -30.01
N ASN A 67 11.97 -4.11 -31.20
CA ASN A 67 11.05 -3.00 -31.52
C ASN A 67 11.72 -1.62 -31.59
N ASN A 68 12.78 -1.53 -32.39
CA ASN A 68 13.07 -0.30 -33.12
C ASN A 68 12.26 -0.34 -34.41
N GLU A 69 11.12 0.34 -34.44
CA GLU A 69 10.55 1.03 -35.60
C GLU A 69 9.23 1.68 -35.15
N LEU A 70 9.08 2.97 -35.45
CA LEU A 70 7.91 3.83 -35.17
C LEU A 70 7.88 4.44 -33.76
N ILE A 71 8.53 5.61 -33.61
CA ILE A 71 8.02 6.89 -33.06
C ILE A 71 9.26 7.81 -32.99
N ASN A 72 9.62 8.39 -34.13
CA ASN A 72 10.33 9.66 -34.15
C ASN A 72 9.28 10.77 -34.01
N ASP A 73 9.64 11.87 -33.36
CA ASP A 73 8.91 13.15 -33.27
C ASP A 73 8.26 13.51 -31.92
N ILE A 74 8.89 13.14 -30.80
CA ILE A 74 8.69 13.88 -29.54
C ILE A 74 10.05 14.32 -29.03
N GLU A 75 10.36 15.61 -29.17
CA GLU A 75 11.55 16.25 -28.62
C GLU A 75 11.42 16.29 -27.09
N LEU A 76 11.91 15.21 -26.45
CA LEU A 76 12.00 15.09 -25.00
C LEU A 76 13.07 16.07 -24.48
N PRO A 77 12.80 16.79 -23.37
CA PRO A 77 13.82 17.66 -22.77
C PRO A 77 15.03 16.82 -22.33
N PRO A 78 16.23 17.42 -22.27
CA PRO A 78 17.46 16.71 -21.97
C PRO A 78 17.33 15.95 -20.65
N PRO A 79 17.78 14.69 -20.59
CA PRO A 79 17.68 13.88 -19.39
C PRO A 79 18.42 14.57 -18.24
N VAL A 80 17.68 14.88 -17.17
CA VAL A 80 18.21 15.49 -15.96
C VAL A 80 19.15 14.49 -15.29
N LEU A 81 20.44 14.63 -15.57
CA LEU A 81 21.51 13.91 -14.90
C LEU A 81 21.88 14.67 -13.62
N GLU A 82 21.09 14.49 -12.55
CA GLU A 82 21.58 14.83 -11.22
C GLU A 82 20.88 14.00 -10.14
N ASN A 83 21.69 13.46 -9.25
CA ASN A 83 21.34 12.52 -8.19
C ASN A 83 20.61 13.23 -7.05
N GLU A 84 19.43 13.76 -7.30
CA GLU A 84 18.59 14.37 -6.26
C GLU A 84 17.96 13.27 -5.39
N GLY A 85 18.72 12.87 -4.38
CA GLY A 85 18.26 11.95 -3.34
C GLY A 85 17.03 12.50 -2.61
N ALA A 86 16.21 11.60 -2.09
CA ALA A 86 14.94 11.90 -1.42
C ALA A 86 15.00 12.94 -0.27
N ASN A 87 16.20 13.31 0.21
CA ASN A 87 16.41 14.42 1.14
C ASN A 87 16.13 15.80 0.49
N TYR A 88 16.47 16.02 -0.78
CA TYR A 88 16.25 17.30 -1.47
C TYR A 88 14.75 17.65 -1.59
N ARG A 89 13.89 16.65 -1.85
CA ARG A 89 12.41 16.84 -1.86
C ARG A 89 11.82 17.18 -0.49
N ARG A 90 12.47 16.77 0.61
CA ARG A 90 11.98 17.05 1.96
C ARG A 90 12.29 18.49 2.37
N GLU A 91 13.42 19.02 1.92
CA GLU A 91 13.86 20.40 2.18
C GLU A 91 13.14 21.43 1.29
N GLN A 92 12.81 21.09 0.04
CA GLN A 92 12.02 21.97 -0.84
C GLN A 92 10.56 22.17 -0.37
N LYS A 93 10.01 21.26 0.44
CA LYS A 93 8.64 21.38 0.99
C LYS A 93 8.55 22.25 2.24
N ILE A 94 9.67 22.74 2.78
CA ILE A 94 9.70 23.67 3.90
C ILE A 94 10.04 25.07 3.36
N LYS A 95 9.25 25.57 2.41
CA LYS A 95 9.10 27.01 2.17
C LYS A 95 7.69 27.40 2.62
N ARG A 96 7.63 27.85 3.87
CA ARG A 96 6.47 28.46 4.52
C ARG A 96 6.04 29.68 3.72
N SER A 97 5.02 29.56 2.87
CA SER A 97 4.37 30.66 2.19
C SER A 97 3.50 31.45 3.18
N ARG A 98 4.13 32.34 3.97
CA ARG A 98 3.42 33.52 4.47
C ARG A 98 3.38 34.51 3.29
N GLY A 99 2.32 34.44 2.51
CA GLY A 99 2.08 35.33 1.38
C GLY A 99 0.60 35.34 1.04
N ARG A 100 -0.13 36.27 1.65
CA ARG A 100 -1.47 36.69 1.24
C ARG A 100 -1.33 37.35 -0.13
N ASN A 101 -1.82 36.69 -1.17
CA ASN A 101 -2.21 37.35 -2.41
C ASN A 101 -3.71 37.16 -2.54
N VAL A 102 -4.43 38.24 -2.27
CA VAL A 102 -5.81 38.42 -2.70
C VAL A 102 -5.68 38.69 -4.20
N THR A 103 -6.08 37.71 -5.01
CA THR A 103 -6.39 37.95 -6.41
C THR A 103 -7.88 37.73 -6.52
N ASP A 104 -8.60 38.84 -6.72
CA ASP A 104 -10.02 38.84 -7.03
C ASP A 104 -10.21 38.09 -8.36
N GLU A 105 -10.71 36.86 -8.28
CA GLU A 105 -11.35 36.19 -9.39
C GLU A 105 -12.85 36.35 -9.20
N THR A 106 -13.36 37.43 -9.78
CA THR A 106 -14.78 37.63 -10.07
C THR A 106 -15.28 36.40 -10.83
N LEU A 107 -16.04 35.55 -10.16
CA LEU A 107 -16.82 34.52 -10.83
C LEU A 107 -17.94 35.24 -11.60
N GLU A 108 -17.71 35.47 -12.89
CA GLU A 108 -18.76 35.74 -13.86
C GLU A 108 -19.73 34.55 -13.84
N LEU A 109 -20.83 34.70 -13.10
CA LEU A 109 -22.01 33.87 -13.29
C LEU A 109 -22.66 34.34 -14.58
N ASP A 110 -22.48 33.54 -15.63
CA ASP A 110 -23.22 33.61 -16.89
C ASP A 110 -24.71 33.42 -16.55
N ILE A 111 -25.45 34.53 -16.51
CA ILE A 111 -26.90 34.53 -16.31
C ILE A 111 -27.50 34.07 -17.63
N LEU A 112 -27.81 32.78 -17.72
CA LEU A 112 -28.72 32.27 -18.74
C LEU A 112 -30.10 32.87 -18.47
N GLU A 113 -30.45 33.87 -19.26
CA GLU A 113 -31.82 34.32 -19.47
C GLU A 113 -32.68 33.16 -19.99
N ASP A 114 -33.95 33.20 -19.58
CA ASP A 114 -35.11 32.49 -20.14
C ASP A 114 -35.48 31.15 -19.49
N GLU A 115 -36.32 31.22 -18.46
CA GLU A 115 -37.52 30.39 -18.41
C GLU A 115 -38.69 31.23 -17.87
N GLN A 116 -39.50 31.72 -18.80
CA GLN A 116 -40.81 32.30 -18.53
C GLN A 116 -41.71 31.27 -17.83
N ILE A 117 -41.89 31.43 -16.52
CA ILE A 117 -42.93 30.73 -15.78
C ILE A 117 -44.27 31.41 -16.15
N PRO A 118 -45.28 30.68 -16.66
CA PRO A 118 -46.57 31.28 -16.97
C PRO A 118 -47.24 31.77 -15.67
N PRO A 119 -47.94 32.92 -15.68
CA PRO A 119 -48.68 33.36 -14.51
C PRO A 119 -49.82 32.38 -14.24
N VAL A 120 -49.78 31.76 -13.06
CA VAL A 120 -50.90 31.00 -12.51
C VAL A 120 -52.09 31.95 -12.42
N VAL A 121 -53.11 31.67 -13.23
CA VAL A 121 -54.41 32.36 -13.20
C VAL A 121 -55.14 31.88 -11.95
N GLU A 122 -55.15 32.69 -10.89
CA GLU A 122 -56.11 32.52 -9.81
C GLU A 122 -57.47 33.07 -10.25
N GLU A 123 -58.45 32.17 -10.35
CA GLU A 123 -59.86 32.49 -10.57
C GLU A 123 -60.37 33.44 -9.48
N LYS A 124 -60.92 34.57 -9.92
CA LYS A 124 -61.63 35.53 -9.06
C LYS A 124 -63.00 34.96 -8.68
N ASP A 125 -63.13 34.46 -7.46
CA ASP A 125 -64.44 34.40 -6.80
C ASP A 125 -64.72 35.73 -6.09
N HIS A 126 -65.65 36.48 -6.69
CA HIS A 126 -66.20 37.70 -6.12
C HIS A 126 -67.28 37.36 -5.08
N SER A 127 -67.00 37.56 -3.79
CA SER A 127 -68.05 37.89 -2.82
C SER A 127 -67.52 38.66 -1.62
N ASN A 128 -68.04 39.89 -1.46
CA ASN A 128 -68.09 40.75 -0.28
C ASN A 128 -66.76 41.40 0.19
N ASP A 129 -66.59 42.66 -0.22
CA ASP A 129 -65.41 43.52 -0.05
C ASP A 129 -65.30 44.07 1.38
N VAL A 130 -64.56 43.37 2.24
CA VAL A 130 -63.77 44.00 3.32
C VAL A 130 -62.31 43.72 2.98
N LYS A 131 -61.60 44.72 2.48
CA LYS A 131 -60.15 44.63 2.20
C LYS A 131 -59.38 44.63 3.52
N ILE A 132 -59.31 43.47 4.14
CA ILE A 132 -58.41 43.23 5.27
C ILE A 132 -57.04 42.95 4.65
N ALA A 133 -56.10 43.87 4.83
CA ALA A 133 -54.71 43.63 4.46
C ALA A 133 -54.17 42.46 5.29
N MET A 134 -53.84 41.35 4.63
CA MET A 134 -53.19 40.23 5.27
C MET A 134 -51.72 40.60 5.55
N PRO A 135 -51.16 40.28 6.72
CA PRO A 135 -49.76 40.53 6.99
C PRO A 135 -48.89 39.67 6.05
N TYR A 136 -48.07 40.30 5.23
CA TYR A 136 -47.08 39.61 4.40
C TYR A 136 -46.01 39.01 5.31
N VAL A 137 -46.06 37.69 5.49
CA VAL A 137 -45.02 36.93 6.18
C VAL A 137 -44.06 36.44 5.12
N ALA A 138 -42.79 36.88 5.18
CA ALA A 138 -41.76 36.38 4.29
C ALA A 138 -41.64 34.85 4.50
N SER A 139 -41.83 34.09 3.43
CA SER A 139 -41.84 32.62 3.46
C SER A 139 -40.45 32.01 3.62
N ILE A 140 -39.39 32.81 3.50
CA ILE A 140 -37.99 32.38 3.50
C ILE A 140 -37.24 33.21 4.53
N ASP A 141 -36.76 32.55 5.59
CA ASP A 141 -35.86 33.11 6.58
C ASP A 141 -34.42 32.98 6.08
N PRO A 142 -33.63 34.06 5.96
CA PRO A 142 -32.21 33.98 5.56
C PRO A 142 -31.39 33.03 6.44
N GLN A 143 -31.75 32.84 7.70
CA GLN A 143 -31.07 31.87 8.54
C GLN A 143 -31.33 30.43 8.09
N SER A 144 -32.56 30.14 7.65
CA SER A 144 -32.94 28.81 7.14
C SER A 144 -32.23 28.48 5.83
N GLU A 145 -32.01 29.46 4.96
CA GLU A 145 -31.27 29.25 3.70
C GLU A 145 -29.80 28.88 4.00
N MET A 146 -29.16 29.63 4.90
CA MET A 146 -27.80 29.36 5.34
C MET A 146 -27.65 27.97 5.96
N GLU A 147 -28.59 27.57 6.83
CA GLU A 147 -28.59 26.23 7.43
C GLU A 147 -28.70 25.13 6.36
N SER A 148 -29.56 25.34 5.35
CA SER A 148 -29.70 24.40 4.24
C SER A 148 -28.43 24.30 3.38
N GLU A 149 -27.73 25.40 3.12
CA GLU A 149 -26.48 25.42 2.37
C GLU A 149 -25.37 24.66 3.12
N ILE A 150 -25.29 24.87 4.44
CA ILE A 150 -24.36 24.16 5.32
C ILE A 150 -24.61 22.65 5.28
N ASP A 151 -25.87 22.23 5.35
CA ASP A 151 -26.24 20.81 5.30
C ASP A 151 -25.88 20.17 3.95
N ILE A 152 -26.15 20.88 2.84
CA ILE A 152 -25.75 20.45 1.50
C ILE A 152 -24.22 20.31 1.43
N PHE A 153 -23.46 21.30 1.91
CA PHE A 153 -22.00 21.24 1.90
C PHE A 153 -21.46 20.06 2.73
N ILE A 154 -22.01 19.82 3.92
CA ILE A 154 -21.63 18.68 4.78
C ILE A 154 -21.95 17.36 4.07
N SER A 155 -23.12 17.23 3.45
CA SER A 155 -23.52 16.02 2.72
C SER A 155 -22.56 15.72 1.56
N GLN A 156 -22.24 16.72 0.74
CA GLN A 156 -21.26 16.60 -0.35
C GLN A 156 -19.88 16.18 0.16
N LYS A 157 -19.45 16.75 1.29
CA LYS A 157 -18.17 16.40 1.92
C LYS A 157 -18.16 14.97 2.46
N ARG A 158 -19.30 14.47 2.98
CA ARG A 158 -19.45 13.07 3.40
C ARG A 158 -19.36 12.12 2.21
N LEU A 159 -20.10 12.39 1.14
CA LEU A 159 -20.06 11.59 -0.09
C LEU A 159 -18.64 11.48 -0.66
N LYS A 160 -17.94 12.61 -0.82
CA LYS A 160 -16.53 12.62 -1.28
C LYS A 160 -15.62 11.79 -0.37
N ARG A 161 -15.81 11.88 0.95
CA ARG A 161 -15.02 11.09 1.92
C ARG A 161 -15.31 9.60 1.82
N GLU A 162 -16.56 9.21 1.58
CA GLU A 162 -16.93 7.81 1.42
C GLU A 162 -16.36 7.20 0.14
N GLU A 163 -16.41 7.93 -0.98
CA GLU A 163 -15.77 7.53 -2.23
C GLU A 163 -14.26 7.34 -2.05
N LEU A 164 -13.59 8.30 -1.40
CA LEU A 164 -12.17 8.20 -1.10
C LEU A 164 -11.86 7.02 -0.19
N LYS A 165 -12.66 6.79 0.86
CA LYS A 165 -12.51 5.63 1.74
C LYS A 165 -12.67 4.33 0.95
N LYS A 166 -13.71 4.20 0.11
CA LYS A 166 -13.92 3.02 -0.74
C LYS A 166 -12.72 2.77 -1.63
N LYS A 167 -12.24 3.79 -2.35
CA LYS A 167 -11.04 3.70 -3.19
C LYS A 167 -9.80 3.23 -2.42
N ILE A 168 -9.50 3.88 -1.29
CA ILE A 168 -8.35 3.53 -0.43
C ILE A 168 -8.45 2.08 0.07
N THR A 169 -9.64 1.63 0.46
CA THR A 169 -9.82 0.25 0.94
C THR A 169 -9.58 -0.78 -0.16
N ILE A 170 -10.04 -0.52 -1.38
CA ILE A 170 -9.81 -1.39 -2.54
C ILE A 170 -8.32 -1.43 -2.88
N GLU A 171 -7.66 -0.27 -2.97
CA GLU A 171 -6.22 -0.16 -3.25
C GLU A 171 -5.38 -0.92 -2.21
N ARG A 172 -5.67 -0.73 -0.90
CA ARG A 172 -4.97 -1.44 0.17
C ARG A 172 -5.16 -2.95 0.09
N ARG A 173 -6.37 -3.43 -0.21
CA ARG A 173 -6.65 -4.86 -0.38
C ARG A 173 -5.92 -5.44 -1.59
N MET A 174 -5.90 -4.71 -2.70
CA MET A 174 -5.18 -5.10 -3.91
C MET A 174 -3.66 -5.15 -3.67
N GLU A 175 -3.10 -4.16 -2.98
CA GLU A 175 -1.67 -4.16 -2.63
C GLU A 175 -1.31 -5.33 -1.70
N LEU A 176 -2.15 -5.61 -0.69
CA LEU A 176 -1.98 -6.78 0.16
C LEU A 176 -2.06 -8.08 -0.63
N ALA A 177 -3.00 -8.21 -1.57
CA ALA A 177 -3.11 -9.36 -2.45
C ALA A 177 -1.84 -9.51 -3.32
N LYS A 178 -1.32 -8.42 -3.88
CA LYS A 178 -0.07 -8.41 -4.66
C LYS A 178 1.12 -8.88 -3.82
N ARG A 179 1.26 -8.39 -2.58
CA ARG A 179 2.33 -8.82 -1.65
C ARG A 179 2.21 -10.29 -1.26
N LYS A 180 0.99 -10.78 -1.06
CA LYS A 180 0.74 -12.21 -0.80
C LYS A 180 1.10 -13.05 -2.01
N ALA A 181 0.65 -12.66 -3.21
CA ALA A 181 0.96 -13.35 -4.45
C ALA A 181 2.46 -13.39 -4.73
N SER A 182 3.18 -12.27 -4.54
CA SER A 182 4.63 -12.24 -4.71
C SER A 182 5.34 -13.13 -3.69
N LYS A 183 4.87 -13.15 -2.43
CA LYS A 183 5.46 -14.04 -1.41
C LYS A 183 5.23 -15.51 -1.76
N VAL A 184 4.03 -15.87 -2.20
CA VAL A 184 3.71 -17.24 -2.66
C VAL A 184 4.56 -17.61 -3.88
N SER A 185 4.72 -16.69 -4.84
CA SER A 185 5.59 -16.89 -6.01
C SER A 185 7.04 -17.14 -5.59
N ASN A 186 7.59 -16.31 -4.70
CA ASN A 186 8.96 -16.50 -4.19
C ASN A 186 9.13 -17.82 -3.43
N TRP A 187 8.07 -18.27 -2.74
CA TRP A 187 8.08 -19.58 -2.08
C TRP A 187 8.05 -20.72 -3.09
N ALA A 188 7.23 -20.61 -4.13
CA ALA A 188 7.14 -21.59 -5.20
C ALA A 188 8.43 -21.66 -6.05
N GLU A 189 9.19 -20.57 -6.16
CA GLU A 189 10.49 -20.55 -6.84
C GLU A 189 11.62 -21.17 -5.99
N ALA A 190 11.52 -21.07 -4.66
CA ALA A 190 12.51 -21.66 -3.75
C ALA A 190 12.30 -23.17 -3.56
N GLU A 191 11.06 -23.63 -3.68
CA GLU A 191 10.74 -25.06 -3.77
C GLU A 191 11.13 -25.55 -5.18
N ASP A 192 11.81 -26.70 -5.29
CA ASP A 192 12.16 -27.33 -6.56
C ASP A 192 10.91 -27.96 -7.20
N GLY A 193 9.89 -27.13 -7.42
CA GLY A 193 8.59 -27.49 -7.96
C GLY A 193 8.59 -27.31 -9.49
N GLU A 194 8.22 -28.36 -10.21
CA GLU A 194 8.02 -28.28 -11.66
C GLU A 194 6.83 -27.36 -11.98
N ASN A 195 7.06 -26.34 -12.82
CA ASN A 195 6.00 -25.43 -13.24
C ASN A 195 5.22 -26.03 -14.43
N ILE A 196 4.20 -26.84 -14.11
CA ILE A 196 3.37 -27.53 -15.11
C ILE A 196 2.69 -26.54 -16.05
N SER A 197 2.28 -25.35 -15.58
CA SER A 197 1.68 -24.33 -16.45
C SER A 197 2.62 -23.88 -17.56
N LYS A 198 3.92 -23.65 -17.26
CA LYS A 198 4.91 -23.28 -18.27
C LYS A 198 5.14 -24.40 -19.28
N LEU A 199 5.16 -25.66 -18.84
CA LEU A 199 5.30 -26.81 -19.74
C LEU A 199 4.11 -26.97 -20.69
N LEU A 200 2.92 -26.57 -20.25
CA LEU A 200 1.70 -26.62 -21.05
C LEU A 200 1.53 -25.41 -21.99
N GLU A 201 2.39 -24.39 -21.91
CA GLU A 201 2.38 -23.28 -22.88
C GLU A 201 2.84 -23.75 -24.27
N ASP A 202 3.73 -24.74 -24.33
CA ASP A 202 4.18 -25.32 -25.58
C ASP A 202 3.06 -26.15 -26.22
N PRO A 203 2.67 -25.88 -27.48
CA PRO A 203 1.59 -26.62 -28.14
C PRO A 203 1.93 -28.09 -28.40
N ASN A 204 3.22 -28.46 -28.34
CA ASN A 204 3.70 -29.83 -28.49
C ASN A 204 4.34 -30.35 -27.19
N HIS A 205 3.66 -30.14 -26.07
CA HIS A 205 4.13 -30.51 -24.73
C HIS A 205 4.19 -32.03 -24.47
N GLY A 206 3.65 -32.87 -25.36
CA GLY A 206 3.70 -34.34 -25.24
C GLY A 206 2.84 -34.95 -24.11
N PHE A 207 2.28 -34.13 -23.21
CA PHE A 207 1.35 -34.58 -22.18
C PHE A 207 -0.09 -34.77 -22.69
N THR A 208 -0.80 -35.75 -22.12
CA THR A 208 -2.25 -35.91 -22.27
C THR A 208 -2.96 -35.20 -21.11
N ILE A 209 -3.81 -34.23 -21.43
CA ILE A 209 -4.57 -33.46 -20.43
C ILE A 209 -5.90 -34.18 -20.16
N LEU A 210 -6.09 -34.61 -18.92
CA LEU A 210 -7.33 -35.20 -18.43
C LEU A 210 -8.18 -34.11 -17.75
N LEU A 211 -9.47 -34.07 -18.04
CA LEU A 211 -10.42 -33.13 -17.44
C LEU A 211 -11.25 -33.87 -16.39
N GLU A 212 -11.35 -33.31 -15.18
CA GLU A 212 -12.06 -33.96 -14.07
C GLU A 212 -13.60 -33.88 -14.19
N SER A 213 -14.15 -32.82 -14.78
CA SER A 213 -15.60 -32.64 -14.95
C SER A 213 -15.95 -31.94 -16.26
N GLU A 214 -17.00 -32.43 -16.92
CA GLU A 214 -17.45 -31.97 -18.24
C GLU A 214 -18.48 -30.83 -18.15
N GLU A 215 -19.24 -30.75 -17.05
CA GLU A 215 -20.24 -29.72 -16.81
C GLU A 215 -19.70 -28.67 -15.84
N VAL A 216 -19.48 -27.45 -16.35
CA VAL A 216 -18.97 -26.32 -15.57
C VAL A 216 -19.94 -25.15 -15.66
N ASP A 217 -20.35 -24.63 -14.50
CA ASP A 217 -21.19 -23.45 -14.42
C ASP A 217 -20.41 -22.21 -14.90
N ARG A 218 -20.88 -21.57 -15.98
CA ARG A 218 -20.21 -20.39 -16.56
C ARG A 218 -20.42 -19.12 -15.73
N THR A 219 -21.33 -19.15 -14.76
CA THR A 219 -21.66 -17.96 -13.94
C THR A 219 -20.63 -17.70 -12.84
N ILE A 220 -19.93 -18.74 -12.39
CA ILE A 220 -18.95 -18.66 -11.29
C ILE A 220 -17.54 -18.62 -11.88
N PRO A 221 -16.64 -17.73 -11.44
CA PRO A 221 -15.23 -17.79 -11.85
C PRO A 221 -14.58 -19.07 -11.30
N HIS A 222 -13.77 -19.75 -12.10
CA HIS A 222 -13.09 -20.99 -11.70
C HIS A 222 -11.58 -20.80 -11.66
N GLY A 223 -10.95 -21.29 -10.59
CA GLY A 223 -9.51 -21.49 -10.50
C GLY A 223 -9.14 -22.79 -11.19
N ILE A 224 -8.00 -22.80 -11.89
CA ILE A 224 -7.48 -23.98 -12.57
C ILE A 224 -6.21 -24.41 -11.85
N SER A 225 -6.13 -25.70 -11.50
CA SER A 225 -4.91 -26.32 -10.99
C SER A 225 -4.54 -27.51 -11.87
N TYR A 226 -3.24 -27.68 -12.11
CA TYR A 226 -2.70 -28.80 -12.86
C TYR A 226 -1.98 -29.73 -11.90
N VAL A 227 -2.33 -31.02 -11.93
CA VAL A 227 -1.73 -32.06 -11.09
C VAL A 227 -1.14 -33.13 -11.99
N ARG A 228 0.14 -33.44 -11.81
CA ARG A 228 0.79 -34.53 -12.55
C ARG A 228 0.39 -35.87 -11.93
N ILE A 229 -0.23 -36.74 -12.72
CA ILE A 229 -0.56 -38.10 -12.29
C ILE A 229 0.63 -39.02 -12.60
N ASP A 230 1.13 -38.95 -13.83
CA ASP A 230 2.27 -39.75 -14.30
C ASP A 230 3.22 -38.91 -15.15
N GLN A 231 4.24 -39.56 -15.71
CA GLN A 231 5.22 -38.94 -16.60
C GLN A 231 4.59 -38.33 -17.87
N GLN A 232 3.43 -38.81 -18.33
CA GLN A 232 2.79 -38.36 -19.58
C GLN A 232 1.38 -37.79 -19.39
N ARG A 233 0.83 -37.81 -18.16
CA ARG A 233 -0.58 -37.47 -17.90
C ARG A 233 -0.70 -36.36 -16.86
N ILE A 234 -1.43 -35.31 -17.20
CA ILE A 234 -1.72 -34.17 -16.33
C ILE A 234 -3.23 -34.06 -16.16
N LEU A 235 -3.69 -33.95 -14.92
CA LEU A 235 -5.08 -33.67 -14.57
C LEU A 235 -5.28 -32.16 -14.44
N LYS A 236 -6.27 -31.64 -15.17
CA LYS A 236 -6.72 -30.26 -15.05
C LYS A 236 -7.95 -30.21 -14.14
N VAL A 237 -7.71 -29.79 -12.90
CA VAL A 237 -8.72 -29.62 -11.86
C VAL A 237 -9.29 -28.20 -11.95
N ARG A 238 -10.61 -28.05 -11.95
CA ARG A 238 -11.28 -26.75 -11.94
C ARG A 238 -12.03 -26.58 -10.62
N ILE A 239 -11.72 -25.52 -9.89
CA ILE A 239 -12.28 -25.24 -8.56
C ILE A 239 -13.10 -23.95 -8.65
N PRO A 240 -14.40 -23.96 -8.34
CA PRO A 240 -15.21 -22.74 -8.32
C PRO A 240 -14.70 -21.77 -7.25
N LEU A 241 -14.42 -20.53 -7.65
CA LEU A 241 -14.00 -19.46 -6.76
C LEU A 241 -15.24 -18.74 -6.25
N HIS A 242 -15.78 -19.24 -5.13
CA HIS A 242 -16.82 -18.52 -4.43
C HIS A 242 -16.20 -17.35 -3.67
N VAL A 243 -16.40 -16.13 -4.17
CA VAL A 243 -16.19 -14.92 -3.38
C VAL A 243 -17.50 -14.69 -2.65
N PRO A 244 -17.64 -15.05 -1.36
CA PRO A 244 -18.84 -14.72 -0.63
C PRO A 244 -19.00 -13.21 -0.72
N ASN A 245 -20.05 -12.77 -1.40
CA ASN A 245 -20.43 -11.38 -1.43
C ASN A 245 -20.99 -11.09 -0.04
N LYS A 246 -20.11 -10.92 0.94
CA LYS A 246 -20.50 -10.46 2.26
C LYS A 246 -20.99 -9.05 2.05
N ASN A 247 -22.30 -8.89 1.79
CA ASN A 247 -23.00 -7.64 2.03
C ASN A 247 -22.53 -7.19 3.41
N ILE A 248 -21.84 -6.07 3.45
CA ILE A 248 -21.05 -5.61 4.62
C ILE A 248 -21.95 -5.24 5.80
N GLU A 249 -23.27 -5.41 5.67
CA GLU A 249 -24.24 -5.01 6.68
C GLU A 249 -24.38 -6.00 7.85
N ASP A 250 -24.03 -7.28 7.70
CA ASP A 250 -24.28 -8.24 8.79
C ASP A 250 -23.01 -8.88 9.39
N VAL A 251 -22.88 -8.61 10.69
CA VAL A 251 -22.06 -9.30 11.71
C VAL A 251 -20.55 -9.18 11.50
N ILE A 252 -20.01 -8.04 11.93
CA ILE A 252 -18.72 -8.02 12.62
C ILE A 252 -19.05 -8.40 14.07
N PRO A 253 -18.71 -9.60 14.57
CA PRO A 253 -18.80 -9.83 16.01
C PRO A 253 -17.92 -8.77 16.69
N PRO A 254 -18.40 -8.10 17.76
CA PRO A 254 -17.61 -7.09 18.43
C PRO A 254 -16.26 -7.72 18.81
N LEU A 255 -15.19 -7.04 18.42
CA LEU A 255 -13.84 -7.47 18.76
C LEU A 255 -13.79 -7.64 20.29
N PRO A 256 -13.30 -8.77 20.83
CA PRO A 256 -13.15 -8.90 22.28
C PRO A 256 -12.32 -7.71 22.77
N GLU A 257 -12.83 -7.03 23.79
CA GLU A 257 -12.15 -5.86 24.35
C GLU A 257 -10.71 -6.25 24.67
N PRO A 258 -9.71 -5.47 24.21
CA PRO A 258 -8.33 -5.75 24.56
C PRO A 258 -8.24 -5.77 26.08
N PRO A 259 -7.54 -6.76 26.68
CA PRO A 259 -7.37 -6.81 28.13
C PRO A 259 -6.87 -5.45 28.60
N GLY A 260 -7.61 -4.85 29.53
CA GLY A 260 -7.38 -3.50 30.01
C GLY A 260 -5.90 -3.31 30.35
N LEU A 261 -5.31 -2.24 29.82
CA LEU A 261 -3.95 -1.85 30.18
C LEU A 261 -3.90 -1.74 31.72
N PRO A 262 -2.82 -2.23 32.37
CA PRO A 262 -2.66 -2.05 33.79
C PRO A 262 -2.74 -0.55 34.13
N PRO A 263 -3.32 -0.18 35.28
CA PRO A 263 -3.45 1.22 35.66
C PRO A 263 -2.09 1.90 35.59
N LEU A 264 -2.04 3.04 34.90
CA LEU A 264 -0.83 3.83 34.78
C LEU A 264 -0.40 4.23 36.20
N PRO A 265 0.90 4.12 36.57
CA PRO A 265 1.36 4.60 37.86
C PRO A 265 1.00 6.08 38.02
N GLU A 266 0.56 6.46 39.22
CA GLU A 266 0.20 7.84 39.52
C GLU A 266 1.36 8.77 39.16
N PRO A 267 1.11 9.85 38.39
CA PRO A 267 2.16 10.79 38.03
C PRO A 267 2.75 11.37 39.32
N PRO A 268 4.10 11.44 39.44
CA PRO A 268 4.74 11.99 40.62
C PRO A 268 4.20 13.40 40.89
N GLY A 269 3.75 13.62 42.12
CA GLY A 269 3.10 14.86 42.54
C GLY A 269 3.93 16.08 42.14
N LEU A 270 3.30 17.00 41.41
CA LEU A 270 3.91 18.29 41.10
C LEU A 270 4.25 19.01 42.41
N PRO A 271 5.46 19.60 42.55
CA PRO A 271 5.78 20.39 43.73
C PRO A 271 4.79 21.55 43.85
N PRO A 272 4.40 21.93 45.08
CA PRO A 272 3.43 23.01 45.29
C PRO A 272 3.95 24.30 44.64
N LEU A 273 3.07 24.96 43.88
CA LEU A 273 3.36 26.27 43.30
C LEU A 273 3.63 27.27 44.44
N PRO A 274 4.64 28.15 44.33
CA PRO A 274 4.85 29.21 45.29
C PRO A 274 3.66 30.19 45.26
N GLU A 275 3.24 30.63 46.45
CA GLU A 275 2.13 31.57 46.61
C GLU A 275 2.43 32.90 45.90
N PRO A 276 1.44 33.50 45.21
CA PRO A 276 1.63 34.79 44.55
C PRO A 276 1.85 35.91 45.59
N PRO A 277 2.77 36.85 45.33
CA PRO A 277 3.10 37.93 46.26
C PRO A 277 1.87 38.81 46.52
N GLY A 278 1.54 38.97 47.80
CA GLY A 278 0.41 39.80 48.25
C GLY A 278 0.57 41.26 47.81
N LEU A 279 -0.52 41.83 47.29
CA LEU A 279 -0.59 43.27 47.04
C LEU A 279 -0.60 44.03 48.38
N PRO A 280 0.15 45.15 48.49
CA PRO A 280 0.15 45.98 49.69
C PRO A 280 -1.21 46.71 49.86
N PRO A 281 -1.54 47.13 51.10
CA PRO A 281 -2.83 47.69 51.48
C PRO A 281 -3.16 49.05 50.85
#